data_AF-A0A838EJT0-F1
#
_entry.id   AF-A0A838EJT0-F1
#
_cell.length_a   1.000
_cell.length_b   1.000
_cell.length_c   1.000
_cell.angle_alpha   90.00
_cell.angle_beta   90.00
_cell.angle_gamma   90.00
#
_symmetry.space_group_name_H-M   'P 1'
#
loop_
_entity.id
_entity.type
_entity.pdbx_description
1 polymer ?
#
loop_
_entity_poly.entity_id
_entity_poly.type
_entity_poly.pdbx_seq_one_letter_code
_entity_poly.pdbx_strand_id
1 'polypeptide(L)'
;VYEDADGQGETLSSSQYPLAGKPDYVVKLPDGRPVPLELKLNVEDASAPYSNHIIQVGAYCLILEDYFELPPTHGILRYADREFTVEYTPALRKKIIRLLVEMERCSEIQPPVLQRQRATKCRVCTFQAICPVGRKTIGSSSAK
;
A
#
# COMPACT_ATOMS: atom_id res chain seq x y z
N VAL A 1 -16.24 -2.81 -15.54
CA VAL A 1 -16.01 -2.47 -14.12
C VAL A 1 -15.31 -3.69 -13.54
N TYR A 2 -14.20 -3.50 -12.84
CA TYR A 2 -13.49 -4.59 -12.14
C TYR A 2 -13.89 -4.53 -10.66
N GLU A 3 -14.13 -5.69 -10.06
CA GLU A 3 -14.60 -5.83 -8.67
C GLU A 3 -13.97 -7.09 -8.06
N ASP A 4 -13.40 -6.95 -6.87
CA ASP A 4 -12.84 -8.03 -6.03
C ASP A 4 -13.43 -7.95 -4.60
N ALA A 5 -14.60 -7.34 -4.44
CA ALA A 5 -15.24 -7.13 -3.13
C ALA A 5 -15.49 -8.41 -2.34
N ASP A 6 -15.60 -9.54 -3.04
CA ASP A 6 -15.83 -10.89 -2.50
C ASP A 6 -14.58 -11.78 -2.52
N GLY A 7 -13.41 -11.24 -2.91
CA GLY A 7 -12.14 -11.96 -3.00
C GLY A 7 -11.96 -12.85 -4.23
N GLN A 8 -12.86 -12.77 -5.22
CA GLN A 8 -12.83 -13.58 -6.45
C GLN A 8 -12.27 -12.86 -7.69
N GLY A 9 -11.92 -11.58 -7.58
CA GLY A 9 -11.33 -10.78 -8.63
C GLY A 9 -9.97 -11.31 -9.09
N GLU A 10 -9.67 -11.10 -10.38
CA GLU A 10 -8.43 -11.53 -11.01
C GLU A 10 -7.24 -10.68 -10.53
N THR A 11 -6.09 -11.29 -10.24
CA THR A 11 -4.89 -10.54 -9.88
C THR A 11 -4.41 -9.69 -11.07
N LEU A 12 -4.32 -8.38 -10.88
CA LEU A 12 -3.71 -7.48 -11.84
C LEU A 12 -2.19 -7.47 -11.63
N SER A 13 -1.41 -7.41 -12.70
CA SER A 13 0.06 -7.42 -12.67
C SER A 13 0.62 -6.40 -13.64
N SER A 14 1.66 -5.68 -13.23
CA SER A 14 2.40 -4.84 -14.16
C SER A 14 3.36 -5.67 -15.01
N SER A 15 3.45 -5.32 -16.29
CA SER A 15 4.43 -5.84 -17.23
C SER A 15 5.81 -5.18 -17.08
N GLN A 16 5.85 -3.95 -16.55
CA GLN A 16 7.06 -3.14 -16.43
C GLN A 16 7.69 -3.20 -15.04
N TYR A 17 6.90 -3.53 -14.02
CA TYR A 17 7.31 -3.52 -12.62
C TYR A 17 7.00 -4.87 -11.95
N PRO A 18 7.82 -5.33 -10.98
CA PRO A 18 7.56 -6.57 -10.23
C PRO A 18 6.45 -6.35 -9.20
N LEU A 19 5.26 -6.01 -9.69
CA LEU A 19 4.12 -5.58 -8.89
C LEU A 19 2.87 -6.30 -9.38
N ALA A 20 2.21 -6.97 -8.46
CA ALA A 20 0.90 -7.58 -8.67
C ALA A 20 0.01 -7.23 -7.48
N GLY A 21 -1.29 -7.12 -7.71
CA GLY A 21 -2.25 -6.73 -6.69
C GLY A 21 -3.68 -6.91 -7.13
N LYS A 22 -4.57 -6.84 -6.14
CA LYS A 22 -6.02 -6.91 -6.33
C LYS A 22 -6.65 -5.70 -5.64
N PRO A 23 -7.00 -4.63 -6.38
CA PRO A 23 -7.78 -3.54 -5.80
C PRO A 23 -9.18 -4.04 -5.45
N ASP A 24 -9.84 -3.52 -4.43
CA ASP A 24 -11.23 -3.92 -4.14
C ASP A 24 -12.16 -3.61 -5.31
N TYR A 25 -11.96 -2.47 -5.98
CA TYR A 25 -12.68 -2.10 -7.20
C TYR A 25 -11.81 -1.28 -8.15
N VAL A 26 -12.15 -1.32 -9.45
CA VAL A 26 -11.72 -0.32 -10.43
C VAL A 26 -12.94 0.17 -11.21
N VAL A 27 -13.23 1.45 -11.05
CA VAL A 27 -14.28 2.14 -11.79
C VAL A 27 -13.67 2.91 -12.96
N LYS A 28 -14.47 3.21 -13.99
CA LYS A 28 -14.06 4.06 -15.10
C LYS A 28 -14.77 5.40 -15.01
N LEU A 29 -14.01 6.48 -15.16
CA LEU A 29 -14.57 7.82 -15.36
C LEU A 29 -15.25 7.91 -16.74
N PRO A 30 -16.10 8.93 -16.98
CA PRO A 30 -16.70 9.14 -18.29
C PRO A 30 -15.69 9.30 -19.44
N ASP A 31 -14.49 9.80 -19.15
CA ASP A 31 -13.39 9.93 -20.12
C ASP A 31 -12.59 8.63 -20.33
N GLY A 32 -13.00 7.53 -19.68
CA GLY A 32 -12.39 6.21 -19.81
C GLY A 32 -11.26 5.92 -18.83
N ARG A 33 -10.78 6.91 -18.05
CA ARG A 33 -9.69 6.70 -17.08
C ARG A 33 -10.12 5.74 -15.97
N PRO A 34 -9.23 4.82 -15.55
CA PRO A 34 -9.49 3.97 -14.40
C PRO A 34 -9.29 4.73 -13.09
N VAL A 35 -10.07 4.40 -12.07
CA VAL A 35 -9.89 4.86 -10.69
C VAL A 35 -9.94 3.64 -9.78
N PRO A 36 -8.81 3.21 -9.19
CA PRO A 36 -8.81 2.14 -8.20
C PRO A 36 -9.44 2.63 -6.90
N LEU A 37 -10.24 1.77 -6.27
CA LEU A 37 -10.83 2.01 -4.95
C LEU A 37 -10.36 0.90 -4.00
N GLU A 38 -9.82 1.30 -2.85
CA GLU A 38 -9.39 0.40 -1.77
C GLU A 38 -10.22 0.66 -0.51
N LEU A 39 -10.70 -0.42 0.11
CA LEU A 39 -11.47 -0.43 1.35
C LEU A 39 -10.59 -0.73 2.56
N LYS A 40 -10.71 0.10 3.61
CA LYS A 40 -10.13 -0.15 4.94
C LYS A 40 -11.19 0.12 6.00
N LEU A 41 -12.25 -0.69 6.00
CA LEU A 41 -13.42 -0.51 6.87
C LEU A 41 -13.14 -0.71 8.38
N ASN A 42 -11.91 -1.08 8.74
CA ASN A 42 -11.43 -1.15 10.12
C ASN A 42 -10.73 0.13 10.60
N VAL A 43 -10.65 1.16 9.75
CA VAL A 43 -10.08 2.46 10.08
C VAL A 43 -11.21 3.48 10.17
N GLU A 44 -11.24 4.25 11.25
CA GLU A 44 -12.23 5.28 11.55
C GLU A 44 -11.52 6.51 12.16
N ASP A 45 -12.18 7.67 12.19
CA ASP A 45 -11.72 8.91 12.84
C ASP A 45 -10.35 9.43 12.34
N ALA A 46 -9.91 9.01 11.16
CA ALA A 46 -8.68 9.50 10.57
C ALA A 46 -8.90 10.89 9.93
N SER A 47 -8.11 11.89 10.31
CA SER A 47 -8.16 13.21 9.65
C SER A 47 -7.45 13.25 8.29
N ALA A 48 -6.59 12.28 8.01
CA ALA A 48 -5.85 12.14 6.77
C ALA A 48 -5.57 10.65 6.48
N PRO A 49 -5.38 10.27 5.20
CA PRO A 49 -5.11 8.88 4.85
C PRO A 49 -3.71 8.47 5.35
N TYR A 50 -3.61 7.25 5.88
CA TYR A 50 -2.33 6.72 6.34
C TYR A 50 -1.36 6.54 5.18
N SER A 51 -0.08 6.88 5.42
CA SER A 51 0.93 6.91 4.37
C SER A 51 1.16 5.56 3.67
N ASN A 52 1.02 4.44 4.38
CA ASN A 52 1.10 3.11 3.78
C ASN A 52 -0.11 2.80 2.90
N HIS A 53 -1.31 3.29 3.24
CA HIS A 53 -2.51 3.13 2.40
C HIS A 53 -2.42 3.98 1.12
N ILE A 54 -1.85 5.20 1.21
CA ILE A 54 -1.53 6.03 0.03
C ILE A 54 -0.62 5.28 -0.94
N ILE A 55 0.45 4.64 -0.43
CA ILE A 55 1.39 3.87 -1.26
C ILE A 55 0.69 2.67 -1.90
N GLN A 56 -0.18 1.97 -1.18
CA GLN A 56 -0.96 0.85 -1.72
C GLN A 56 -1.86 1.31 -2.87
N VAL A 57 -2.67 2.36 -2.69
CA VAL A 57 -3.54 2.90 -3.74
C VAL A 57 -2.72 3.36 -4.95
N GLY A 58 -1.63 4.09 -4.72
CA GLY A 58 -0.74 4.50 -5.81
C GLY A 58 -0.09 3.33 -6.54
N ALA A 59 0.16 2.20 -5.86
CA ALA A 59 0.67 0.99 -6.50
C ALA A 59 -0.35 0.39 -7.48
N TYR A 60 -1.65 0.39 -7.13
CA TYR A 60 -2.68 0.01 -8.10
C TYR A 60 -2.75 0.98 -9.27
N CYS A 61 -2.62 2.29 -9.02
CA CYS A 61 -2.54 3.25 -10.12
C CYS A 61 -1.39 2.92 -11.08
N LEU A 62 -0.22 2.54 -10.56
CA LEU A 62 0.92 2.12 -11.37
C LEU A 62 0.64 0.85 -12.18
N ILE A 63 -0.02 -0.15 -11.60
CA ILE A 63 -0.44 -1.36 -12.34
C ILE A 63 -1.39 -0.98 -13.48
N LEU A 64 -2.37 -0.12 -13.20
CA LEU A 64 -3.42 0.26 -14.15
C LEU A 64 -2.92 1.09 -15.34
N GLU A 65 -1.70 1.64 -15.30
CA GLU A 65 -1.04 2.24 -16.48
C GLU A 65 -0.91 1.23 -17.63
N ASP A 66 -0.77 -0.07 -17.33
CA ASP A 66 -0.58 -1.12 -18.34
C ASP A 66 -1.91 -1.61 -18.96
N TYR A 67 -3.06 -1.29 -18.33
CA TYR A 67 -4.37 -1.85 -18.70
C TYR A 67 -5.30 -0.87 -19.41
N PHE A 68 -4.94 0.41 -19.45
CA PHE A 68 -5.80 1.49 -19.94
C PHE A 68 -5.02 2.48 -20.79
N GLU A 69 -5.66 3.02 -21.84
CA GLU A 69 -5.05 4.02 -22.73
C GLU A 69 -4.71 5.32 -22.00
N LEU A 70 -5.59 5.74 -21.07
CA LEU A 70 -5.37 6.90 -20.23
C LEU A 70 -5.01 6.44 -18.81
N PRO A 71 -3.92 6.96 -18.22
CA PRO A 71 -3.52 6.58 -16.88
C PRO A 71 -4.50 7.13 -15.84
N PRO A 72 -4.61 6.46 -14.67
CA PRO A 72 -5.32 7.02 -13.52
C PRO A 72 -4.75 8.40 -13.17
N THR A 73 -5.62 9.32 -12.74
CA THR A 73 -5.17 10.60 -12.12
C THR A 73 -5.16 10.53 -10.61
N HIS A 74 -5.97 9.63 -10.05
CA HIS A 74 -6.12 9.42 -8.62
C HIS A 74 -6.68 8.01 -8.36
N GLY A 75 -6.62 7.59 -7.11
CA GLY A 75 -7.42 6.50 -6.57
C GLY A 75 -8.26 6.98 -5.40
N ILE A 76 -9.17 6.13 -4.94
CA ILE A 76 -10.03 6.37 -3.78
C ILE A 76 -9.65 5.42 -2.67
N LEU A 77 -9.51 5.95 -1.46
CA LEU A 77 -9.35 5.18 -0.25
C LEU A 77 -10.57 5.39 0.63
N ARG A 78 -11.36 4.34 0.84
CA ARG A 78 -12.57 4.39 1.67
C ARG A 78 -12.29 3.76 3.03
N TYR A 79 -12.32 4.59 4.06
CA TYR A 79 -12.35 4.18 5.47
C TYR A 79 -13.80 3.95 5.91
N ALA A 80 -14.02 3.51 7.14
CA ALA A 80 -15.35 3.18 7.64
C ALA A 80 -16.31 4.38 7.59
N ASP A 81 -15.80 5.57 7.90
CA ASP A 81 -16.58 6.79 8.10
C ASP A 81 -16.36 7.87 7.03
N ARG A 82 -15.38 7.70 6.13
CA ARG A 82 -14.99 8.72 5.14
C ARG A 82 -14.20 8.18 3.96
N GLU A 83 -14.09 9.00 2.93
CA GLU A 83 -13.27 8.73 1.75
C GLU A 83 -12.17 9.78 1.58
N PHE A 84 -11.05 9.34 1.01
CA PHE A 84 -9.94 10.18 0.61
C PHE A 84 -9.58 9.96 -0.84
N THR A 85 -9.44 11.05 -1.59
CA THR A 85 -8.81 11.03 -2.90
C THR A 85 -7.29 10.98 -2.74
N VAL A 86 -6.66 9.99 -3.35
CA VAL A 86 -5.21 9.86 -3.41
C VAL A 86 -4.74 10.28 -4.79
N GLU A 87 -4.24 11.51 -4.90
CA GLU A 87 -3.69 12.04 -6.15
C GLU A 87 -2.50 11.23 -6.65
N TYR A 88 -2.60 10.69 -7.87
CA TYR A 88 -1.55 9.92 -8.52
C TYR A 88 -0.57 10.84 -9.24
N THR A 89 0.18 11.58 -8.44
CA THR A 89 1.16 12.56 -8.93
C THR A 89 2.44 11.88 -9.46
N PRO A 90 3.22 12.55 -10.33
CA PRO A 90 4.54 12.06 -10.73
C PRO A 90 5.49 11.79 -9.55
N ALA A 91 5.35 12.55 -8.46
CA ALA A 91 6.12 12.35 -7.24
C ALA A 91 5.73 11.05 -6.52
N LEU A 92 4.42 10.75 -6.43
CA LEU A 92 3.93 9.49 -5.85
C LEU A 92 4.37 8.29 -6.71
N ARG A 93 4.20 8.37 -8.03
CA ARG A 93 4.69 7.37 -8.99
C ARG A 93 6.18 7.07 -8.79
N LYS A 94 7.03 8.11 -8.78
CA LYS A 94 8.48 7.97 -8.55
C LYS A 94 8.80 7.36 -7.19
N LYS A 95 8.04 7.70 -6.15
CA LYS A 95 8.21 7.15 -4.81
C LYS A 95 7.93 5.65 -4.78
N ILE A 96 6.88 5.19 -5.46
CA ILE A 96 6.52 3.76 -5.54
C ILE A 96 7.62 2.98 -6.26
N ILE A 97 8.03 3.45 -7.44
CA ILE A 97 9.10 2.81 -8.23
C ILE A 97 10.39 2.73 -7.40
N ARG A 98 10.74 3.80 -6.67
CA ARG A 98 11.89 3.79 -5.77
C ARG A 98 11.77 2.74 -4.68
N LEU A 99 10.60 2.57 -4.06
CA LEU A 99 10.37 1.54 -3.04
C LEU A 99 10.51 0.14 -3.63
N LEU A 100 10.03 -0.11 -4.85
CA LEU A 100 10.23 -1.38 -5.56
C LEU A 100 11.72 -1.69 -5.74
N VAL A 101 12.50 -0.71 -6.22
CA VAL A 101 13.96 -0.85 -6.37
C VAL A 101 14.66 -1.07 -5.03
N GLU A 102 14.22 -0.40 -3.95
CA GLU A 102 14.76 -0.62 -2.61
C GLU A 102 14.47 -2.04 -2.11
N MET A 103 13.27 -2.58 -2.37
CA MET A 103 12.90 -3.95 -2.02
C MET A 103 13.68 -4.98 -2.86
N GLU A 104 13.88 -4.75 -4.15
CA GLU A 104 14.63 -5.62 -5.06
C GLU A 104 16.11 -5.77 -4.66
N ARG A 105 16.70 -4.72 -4.06
CA ARG A 105 18.09 -4.77 -3.55
C ARG A 105 18.25 -5.61 -2.29
N CYS A 106 17.16 -5.99 -1.64
CA CYS A 106 17.20 -6.79 -0.43
C CYS A 106 17.29 -8.28 -0.80
N SER A 107 18.17 -9.01 -0.10
CA SER A 107 18.31 -10.47 -0.24
C SER A 107 18.49 -11.10 1.13
N GLU A 108 18.54 -12.44 1.20
CA GLU A 108 18.85 -13.15 2.44
C GLU A 108 20.25 -12.78 2.98
N ILE A 109 21.21 -12.56 2.09
CA ILE A 109 22.59 -12.20 2.45
C ILE A 109 22.70 -10.71 2.80
N GLN A 110 21.87 -9.87 2.16
CA GLN A 110 21.80 -8.43 2.40
C GLN A 110 20.36 -8.02 2.73
N PRO A 111 19.87 -8.33 3.95
CA PRO A 111 18.50 -7.98 4.34
C PRO A 111 18.35 -6.47 4.52
N PRO A 112 17.10 -5.94 4.52
CA PRO A 112 16.87 -4.54 4.77
C PRO A 112 17.37 -4.14 6.17
N VAL A 113 17.90 -2.93 6.29
CA VAL A 113 18.29 -2.37 7.59
C VAL A 113 17.05 -2.23 8.46
N LEU A 114 16.99 -3.00 9.55
CA LEU A 114 15.90 -2.91 10.52
C LEU A 114 16.02 -1.61 11.30
N GLN A 115 15.08 -0.69 11.07
CA GLN A 115 15.00 0.57 11.82
C GLN A 115 14.26 0.39 13.14
N ARG A 116 14.54 1.30 14.09
CA ARG A 116 13.72 1.42 15.32
C ARG A 116 12.27 1.67 14.90
N GLN A 117 11.37 0.89 15.47
CA GLN A 117 9.96 0.92 15.13
C GLN A 117 9.10 1.19 16.37
N ARG A 118 7.88 1.70 16.17
CA ARG A 118 6.92 1.89 17.25
C ARG A 118 6.60 0.55 17.92
N ALA A 119 6.59 0.52 19.25
CA ALA A 119 6.32 -0.69 20.01
C ALA A 119 4.98 -1.35 19.63
N THR A 120 3.95 -0.55 19.32
CA THR A 120 2.65 -1.04 18.86
C THR A 120 2.73 -1.84 17.55
N LYS A 121 3.53 -1.39 16.58
CA LYS A 121 3.78 -2.13 15.34
C LYS A 121 4.60 -3.41 15.57
N CYS A 122 5.56 -3.36 16.49
CA CYS A 122 6.34 -4.55 16.84
C CYS A 122 5.51 -5.62 17.58
N ARG A 123 4.58 -5.21 18.45
CA ARG A 123 3.75 -6.12 19.26
C ARG A 123 2.82 -7.01 18.42
N VAL A 124 2.34 -6.52 17.28
CA VAL A 124 1.44 -7.26 16.38
C VAL A 124 2.19 -7.91 15.20
N CYS A 125 3.51 -7.75 15.12
CA CYS A 125 4.29 -8.30 14.01
C CYS A 125 4.55 -9.79 14.23
N THR A 126 4.14 -10.64 13.29
CA THR A 126 4.37 -12.10 13.33
C THR A 126 5.85 -12.47 13.44
N PHE A 127 6.75 -11.64 12.93
CA PHE A 127 8.20 -11.85 13.01
C PHE A 127 8.83 -11.36 14.32
N GLN A 128 8.04 -10.85 15.28
CA GLN A 128 8.57 -10.33 16.55
C GLN A 128 9.46 -11.34 17.28
N ALA A 129 9.06 -12.61 17.29
CA ALA A 129 9.78 -13.68 17.97
C ALA A 129 11.22 -13.84 17.47
N ILE A 130 11.54 -13.45 16.24
CA ILE A 130 12.89 -13.56 15.64
C ILE A 130 13.52 -12.20 15.33
N CYS A 131 12.77 -11.10 15.46
CA CYS A 131 13.23 -9.76 15.11
C CYS A 131 14.04 -9.10 16.26
N PRO A 132 15.31 -8.71 16.03
CA PRO A 132 16.15 -8.09 17.07
C PRO A 132 15.63 -6.72 17.52
N VAL A 133 14.84 -6.01 16.70
CA VAL A 133 14.20 -4.73 17.08
C VAL A 133 12.95 -4.97 17.94
N GLY A 134 12.12 -5.94 17.56
CA GLY A 134 10.86 -6.26 18.25
C GLY A 134 11.05 -6.85 19.64
N ARG A 135 12.12 -7.65 19.83
CA ARG A 135 12.48 -8.19 21.16
C ARG A 135 12.94 -7.09 22.13
N LYS A 136 13.72 -6.11 21.65
CA LYS A 136 14.25 -5.01 22.47
C LYS A 136 13.17 -4.05 22.98
N THR A 137 12.03 -3.97 22.31
CA THR A 137 10.92 -3.06 22.69
C THR A 137 10.08 -3.58 23.86
N ILE A 138 10.15 -4.89 24.18
CA ILE A 138 9.45 -5.46 25.35
C ILE A 138 10.24 -5.22 26.64
N GLY A 139 11.58 -5.23 26.58
CA GLY A 139 12.46 -5.09 27.75
C GLY A 139 12.63 -3.68 28.30
N SER A 140 12.05 -2.65 27.67
CA SER A 140 12.20 -1.25 28.09
C SER A 140 10.93 -0.62 28.68
N SER A 141 9.92 -1.42 29.07
CA SER A 141 8.67 -0.91 29.68
C SER A 141 8.69 -0.89 31.21
N SER A 142 9.87 -0.68 31.82
CA SER A 142 10.02 -0.33 33.24
C SER A 142 10.94 0.88 33.37
N ALA A 143 10.40 2.09 33.20
CA ALA A 143 10.80 3.32 33.91
C ALA A 143 10.01 4.54 33.41
N LYS A 144 9.31 5.17 34.36
CA LYS A 144 8.52 6.42 34.34
C LYS A 144 7.07 6.30 33.87
#